data_AF-A0A4Y4M4K3-F1
#
_entry.id   AF-A0A4Y4M4K3-F1
#
_cell.length_a   1.000
_cell.length_b   1.000
_cell.length_c   1.000
_cell.angle_alpha   90.00
_cell.angle_beta   90.00
_cell.angle_gamma   90.00
#
_symmetry.space_group_name_H-M   'P 1'
#
loop_
_entity.id
_entity.type
_entity.pdbx_description
1 polymer ?
#
loop_
_entity_poly.entity_id
_entity_poly.type
_entity_poly.pdbx_seq_one_letter_code
_entity_poly.pdbx_strand_id
1 'polypeptide(L)'
;MVEESVKKATERFVFEPNTANTWVRVQTMIENFLNQQWQDGALAGSKPEEAYYVSVGLNKTMSAQDILEGRMIIEIGMAAVRPAEFIVLRFSHKLQEA
;
A
#
# COMPACT_ATOMS: atom_id res chain seq x y z
N MET A 1 -6.80 -0.88 -9.24
CA MET A 1 -7.76 -1.33 -8.20
C MET A 1 -7.42 -0.76 -6.83
N VAL A 2 -6.20 -0.98 -6.30
CA VAL A 2 -5.78 -0.43 -4.99
C VAL A 2 -5.96 1.09 -4.90
N GLU A 3 -5.45 1.86 -5.86
CA GLU A 3 -5.60 3.34 -5.87
C GLU A 3 -7.06 3.78 -5.86
N GLU A 4 -7.93 3.14 -6.63
CA GLU A 4 -9.35 3.47 -6.71
C GLU A 4 -10.09 3.12 -5.40
N SER A 5 -9.78 1.96 -4.81
CA SER A 5 -10.33 1.53 -3.52
C SER A 5 -9.91 2.47 -2.40
N VAL A 6 -8.63 2.85 -2.34
CA VAL A 6 -8.11 3.80 -1.36
C VAL A 6 -8.77 5.17 -1.56
N LYS A 7 -8.87 5.66 -2.80
CA LYS A 7 -9.54 6.93 -3.12
C LYS A 7 -10.97 6.94 -2.59
N LYS A 8 -11.79 5.93 -2.94
CA LYS A 8 -13.18 5.81 -2.46
C LYS A 8 -13.26 5.74 -0.93
N ALA A 9 -12.37 5.01 -0.29
CA ALA A 9 -12.34 4.89 1.17
C ALA A 9 -11.97 6.21 1.87
N THR A 10 -11.13 7.05 1.22
CA THR A 10 -10.73 8.36 1.75
C THR A 10 -11.78 9.46 1.59
N GLU A 11 -12.75 9.31 0.68
CA GLU A 11 -13.78 10.33 0.42
C GLU A 11 -14.61 10.70 1.66
N ARG A 12 -14.83 9.74 2.57
CA ARG A 12 -15.56 9.99 3.83
C ARG A 12 -14.86 10.99 4.78
N PHE A 13 -13.58 11.29 4.55
CA PHE A 13 -12.82 12.24 5.35
C PHE A 13 -12.79 13.63 4.71
N VAL A 14 -13.36 13.81 3.54
CA VAL A 14 -13.52 15.14 2.94
C VAL A 14 -14.44 15.95 3.87
N PHE A 15 -14.05 17.19 4.15
CA PHE A 15 -14.68 18.10 5.11
C PHE A 15 -14.52 17.77 6.60
N GLU A 16 -13.79 16.70 6.97
CA GLU A 16 -13.34 16.52 8.36
C GLU A 16 -12.28 17.58 8.72
N PRO A 17 -12.13 17.94 10.00
CA PRO A 17 -11.08 18.86 10.44
C PRO A 17 -9.68 18.36 10.05
N ASN A 18 -8.87 19.19 9.39
CA ASN A 18 -7.51 18.85 8.95
C ASN A 18 -6.52 18.87 10.13
N THR A 19 -6.61 17.85 11.00
CA THR A 19 -5.87 17.73 12.26
C THR A 19 -5.14 16.41 12.35
N ALA A 20 -4.16 16.31 13.26
CA ALA A 20 -3.41 15.08 13.51
C ALA A 20 -4.30 13.85 13.78
N ASN A 21 -5.44 14.02 14.45
CA ASN A 21 -6.39 12.93 14.71
C ASN A 21 -6.98 12.39 13.40
N THR A 22 -7.36 13.27 12.47
CA THR A 22 -7.87 12.88 11.15
C THR A 22 -6.78 12.17 10.35
N TRP A 23 -5.54 12.68 10.38
CA TRP A 23 -4.41 12.07 9.68
C TRP A 23 -4.16 10.63 10.14
N VAL A 24 -4.13 10.39 11.46
CA VAL A 24 -3.94 9.06 12.03
C VAL A 24 -5.09 8.13 11.61
N ARG A 25 -6.35 8.59 11.68
CA ARG A 25 -7.51 7.78 11.26
C ARG A 25 -7.41 7.37 9.78
N VAL A 26 -6.99 8.29 8.91
CA VAL A 26 -6.83 8.01 7.48
C VAL A 26 -5.65 7.07 7.24
N GLN A 27 -4.51 7.32 7.87
CA GLN A 27 -3.32 6.46 7.78
C GLN A 27 -3.64 5.03 8.19
N THR A 28 -4.21 4.83 9.38
CA THR A 28 -4.56 3.49 9.90
C THR A 28 -5.56 2.78 8.99
N MET A 29 -6.53 3.50 8.40
CA MET A 29 -7.46 2.90 7.44
C MET A 29 -6.72 2.38 6.20
N ILE A 30 -5.81 3.17 5.63
CA ILE A 30 -5.06 2.78 4.43
C ILE A 30 -4.11 1.62 4.76
N GLU A 31 -3.40 1.68 5.88
CA GLU A 31 -2.50 0.62 6.34
C GLU A 31 -3.24 -0.70 6.54
N ASN A 32 -4.43 -0.69 7.17
CA ASN A 32 -5.24 -1.90 7.35
C ASN A 32 -5.65 -2.51 5.99
N PHE A 33 -6.00 -1.68 5.01
CA PHE A 33 -6.35 -2.14 3.68
C PHE A 33 -5.14 -2.77 2.97
N LEU A 34 -3.99 -2.09 2.96
CA LEU A 34 -2.76 -2.59 2.32
C LEU A 34 -2.24 -3.85 3.02
N ASN A 35 -2.38 -3.95 4.34
CA ASN A 35 -2.05 -5.15 5.09
C ASN A 35 -2.89 -6.35 4.65
N GLN A 36 -4.19 -6.16 4.41
CA GLN A 36 -5.03 -7.23 3.86
C GLN A 36 -4.56 -7.63 2.45
N GLN A 37 -4.25 -6.66 1.59
CA GLN A 37 -3.72 -6.95 0.25
C GLN A 37 -2.38 -7.72 0.29
N TRP A 38 -1.52 -7.41 1.26
CA TRP A 38 -0.28 -8.14 1.47
C TRP A 38 -0.54 -9.57 1.95
N GLN A 39 -1.44 -9.76 2.92
CA GLN A 39 -1.84 -11.10 3.38
C GLN A 39 -2.45 -11.96 2.28
N ASP A 40 -3.18 -11.34 1.35
CA ASP A 40 -3.76 -11.99 0.17
C ASP A 40 -2.72 -12.27 -0.94
N GLY A 41 -1.44 -11.88 -0.73
CA GLY A 41 -0.35 -12.10 -1.67
C GLY A 41 -0.32 -11.14 -2.86
N ALA A 42 -1.06 -10.03 -2.81
CA ALA A 42 -1.05 -9.01 -3.87
C ALA A 42 0.17 -8.09 -3.81
N LEU A 43 0.83 -8.00 -2.65
CA LEU A 43 2.04 -7.20 -2.43
C LEU A 43 3.24 -8.11 -2.12
N ALA A 44 4.40 -7.76 -2.66
CA ALA A 44 5.65 -8.48 -2.47
C ALA A 44 6.36 -8.00 -1.19
N GLY A 45 6.91 -8.92 -0.41
CA GLY A 45 7.65 -8.59 0.81
C GLY A 45 7.45 -9.68 1.87
N SER A 46 8.49 -9.97 2.64
CA SER A 46 8.42 -10.96 3.73
C SER A 46 7.76 -10.38 4.99
N LYS A 47 7.72 -9.04 5.09
CA LYS A 47 7.09 -8.26 6.16
C LYS A 47 6.24 -7.13 5.57
N PRO A 48 5.24 -6.61 6.31
CA PRO A 48 4.44 -5.47 5.85
C PRO A 48 5.30 -4.26 5.47
N GLU A 49 6.36 -3.97 6.26
CA GLU A 49 7.24 -2.82 6.01
C GLU A 49 8.04 -2.90 4.70
N GLU A 50 8.23 -4.12 4.17
CA GLU A 50 8.87 -4.33 2.86
C GLU A 50 7.85 -4.22 1.70
N ALA A 51 6.57 -4.41 2.01
CA ALA A 51 5.50 -4.48 1.04
C ALA A 51 4.82 -3.14 0.77
N TYR A 52 4.70 -2.29 1.79
CA TYR A 52 4.12 -0.97 1.63
C TYR A 52 4.56 0.01 2.73
N TYR A 53 4.34 1.31 2.47
CA TYR A 53 4.36 2.33 3.52
C TYR A 53 3.25 3.35 3.28
N VAL A 54 2.78 3.98 4.35
CA VAL A 54 1.84 5.10 4.31
C VAL A 54 2.40 6.21 5.18
N SER A 55 2.58 7.40 4.63
CA SER A 55 3.08 8.56 5.34
C SER A 55 2.10 9.72 5.25
N VAL A 56 1.85 10.37 6.40
CA VAL A 56 1.07 11.59 6.50
C VAL A 56 1.54 12.40 7.69
N GLY A 57 1.65 13.72 7.53
CA GLY A 57 1.79 14.64 8.66
C GLY A 57 2.53 15.93 8.34
N LEU A 58 2.43 16.89 9.26
CA LEU A 58 3.20 18.13 9.24
C LEU A 58 4.70 17.83 9.30
N ASN A 59 5.47 18.44 8.41
CA ASN A 59 6.91 18.22 8.21
C ASN A 59 7.27 16.78 7.79
N LYS A 60 6.30 15.97 7.37
CA LYS A 60 6.51 14.67 6.74
C LYS A 60 6.09 14.70 5.28
N THR A 61 4.80 14.94 5.05
CA THR A 61 4.20 15.03 3.70
C THR A 61 3.57 16.38 3.43
N MET A 62 3.35 17.19 4.47
CA MET A 62 2.68 18.48 4.39
C MET A 62 3.52 19.58 5.04
N SER A 63 3.48 20.76 4.44
CA SER A 63 3.90 22.01 5.07
C SER A 63 2.75 22.64 5.87
N ALA A 64 3.04 23.67 6.67
CA ALA A 64 1.99 24.46 7.31
C ALA A 64 1.06 25.13 6.27
N GLN A 65 1.60 25.53 5.11
CA GLN A 65 0.82 26.15 4.04
C GLN A 65 -0.18 25.16 3.44
N ASP A 66 0.22 23.89 3.24
CA ASP A 66 -0.69 22.85 2.75
C ASP A 66 -1.91 22.69 3.66
N ILE A 67 -1.69 22.70 4.97
CA ILE A 67 -2.76 22.57 5.96
C ILE A 67 -3.69 23.78 5.91
N LEU A 68 -3.13 25.00 5.83
CA LEU A 68 -3.89 26.25 5.73
C LEU A 68 -4.73 26.32 4.44
N GLU A 69 -4.21 25.77 3.36
CA GLU A 69 -4.92 25.65 2.06
C GLU A 69 -5.90 24.46 2.03
N GLY A 70 -6.06 23.74 3.15
CA GLY A 70 -7.00 22.62 3.26
C GLY A 70 -6.54 21.35 2.55
N ARG A 71 -5.26 21.26 2.15
CA ARG A 71 -4.69 20.05 1.56
C ARG A 71 -4.29 19.06 2.64
N MET A 72 -4.66 17.80 2.43
CA MET A 72 -4.14 16.66 3.17
C MET A 72 -3.39 15.76 2.19
N ILE A 73 -2.06 15.76 2.28
CA ILE A 73 -1.18 15.03 1.35
C ILE A 73 -0.73 13.73 2.02
N ILE A 74 -1.05 12.60 1.40
CA ILE A 74 -0.72 11.25 1.87
C ILE A 74 0.18 10.61 0.84
N GLU A 75 1.34 10.13 1.28
CA GLU A 75 2.28 9.39 0.44
C GLU A 75 2.11 7.89 0.69
N ILE A 76 1.98 7.11 -0.39
CA ILE A 76 1.77 5.67 -0.33
C ILE A 76 2.74 5.01 -1.29
N GLY A 77 3.60 4.14 -0.78
CA GLY A 77 4.44 3.26 -1.58
C GLY A 77 4.00 1.81 -1.46
N MET A 78 4.09 1.05 -2.54
CA MET A 78 3.68 -0.36 -2.61
C MET A 78 4.63 -1.15 -3.50
N ALA A 79 4.98 -2.37 -3.07
CA ALA A 79 5.71 -3.33 -3.87
C ALA A 79 4.72 -4.30 -4.54
N ALA A 80 4.33 -4.03 -5.79
CA ALA A 80 3.43 -4.93 -6.52
C ALA A 80 4.12 -6.26 -6.86
N VAL A 81 3.39 -7.36 -6.71
CA VAL A 81 3.88 -8.68 -7.17
C VAL A 81 3.99 -8.67 -8.69
N ARG A 82 5.17 -9.04 -9.21
CA ARG A 82 5.36 -9.25 -10.64
C ARG A 82 4.88 -10.65 -11.04
N PRO A 83 4.08 -10.81 -12.10
CA PRO A 83 3.65 -12.11 -12.56
C PRO A 83 4.84 -12.94 -13.09
N ALA A 84 4.70 -14.27 -13.05
CA ALA A 84 5.63 -15.16 -13.74
C ALA A 84 5.39 -15.04 -15.26
N GLU A 85 6.23 -14.28 -15.95
CA GLU A 85 6.11 -14.07 -17.40
C GLU A 85 6.47 -15.33 -18.22
N PHE A 86 7.33 -16.20 -17.67
CA PHE A 86 7.80 -17.41 -18.34
C PHE A 86 7.78 -18.61 -17.39
N ILE A 87 7.35 -19.76 -17.90
CA ILE A 87 7.42 -21.05 -17.21
C ILE A 87 8.40 -21.93 -18.00
N VAL A 88 9.49 -22.37 -17.35
CA VAL A 88 10.49 -23.27 -17.96
C VAL A 88 10.32 -24.67 -17.41
N LEU A 89 9.88 -25.60 -18.25
CA LEU A 89 9.79 -27.03 -17.91
C LEU A 89 11.08 -27.74 -18.35
N ARG A 90 11.73 -28.46 -17.44
CA ARG A 90 12.93 -29.25 -17.72
C ARG A 90 12.62 -30.73 -17.53
N PHE A 91 12.82 -31.51 -18.59
CA PHE A 91 12.65 -32.96 -18.57
C PHE A 91 14.03 -33.63 -18.59
N SER A 92 14.17 -34.70 -17.82
CA SER A 92 15.32 -35.60 -17.89
C SER A 92 14.85 -37.04 -17.84
N HIS A 93 15.59 -37.94 -18.50
CA HIS A 93 15.31 -39.37 -18.44
C HIS A 93 15.89 -39.93 -17.14
N LYS A 94 15.05 -40.58 -16.34
CA LYS A 94 15.52 -41.39 -15.21
C LYS A 94 16.11 -42.69 -15.79
N LEU A 95 17.38 -42.98 -15.48
CA LEU A 95 17.97 -44.29 -15.79
C LEU A 95 17.24 -45.38 -15.01
N GLN A 96 16.99 -46.50 -15.66
CA GLN A 96 16.33 -47.64 -15.03
C GLN A 96 17.27 -48.25 -14.00
N GLU A 97 16.86 -48.25 -12.72
CA GLU A 97 17.55 -49.00 -11.68
C GLU A 97 17.20 -50.49 -11.89
N ALA A 98 18.25 -51.32 -11.93
CA ALA A 98 18.18 -52.74 -12.26
C ALA A 98 17.45 -53.57 -11.19
#